data_AF-A0A427AZ46-F1
#
_entry.id   AF-A0A427AZ46-F1
#
_cell.length_a   1.000
_cell.length_b   1.000
_cell.length_c   1.000
_cell.angle_alpha   90.00
_cell.angle_beta   90.00
_cell.angle_gamma   90.00
#
_symmetry.space_group_name_H-M   'P 1'
#
loop_
_entity.id
_entity.type
_entity.pdbx_description
1 polymer ?
#
loop_
_entity_poly.entity_id
_entity_poly.type
_entity_poly.pdbx_seq_one_letter_code
_entity_poly.pdbx_strand_id
1 'polypeptide(L)'
;MSTFSFPERPAAEIIGALAQAGIAALKPEDLANPSADLVCTLYSNFLAFADPLGEESDIQIAFGALELLDNPDHHVDAIRTFNLYRKIKGMLASIRFGSFNLRDLIKPDTKRTLQILSTIVNFIYYRRESYRMNREKYPAFGFARQMEEPAVQQLDAEVKDLRQTIQNYNKQQMSLKTMAKALKEKTDAINGKVVFPFPAFQIYD
;
A
#
# COMPACT_ATOMS: atom_id res chain seq x y z
N MET A 1 12.34 -3.28 -37.94
CA MET A 1 11.33 -3.48 -36.89
C MET A 1 11.19 -2.16 -36.15
N SER A 2 10.18 -1.36 -36.45
CA SER A 2 9.99 -0.06 -35.80
C SER A 2 9.56 -0.31 -34.36
N THR A 3 10.45 -0.05 -33.40
CA THR A 3 10.13 -0.08 -31.97
C THR A 3 9.04 0.95 -31.73
N PHE A 4 7.81 0.50 -31.44
CA PHE A 4 6.75 1.38 -31.01
C PHE A 4 7.20 2.06 -29.71
N SER A 5 7.56 3.33 -29.80
CA SER A 5 7.94 4.16 -28.66
C SER A 5 6.91 5.26 -28.51
N PHE A 6 6.41 5.42 -27.30
CA PHE A 6 5.61 6.58 -26.94
C PHE A 6 6.49 7.85 -27.00
N PRO A 7 5.89 9.03 -27.22
CA PRO A 7 6.64 10.28 -27.17
C PRO A 7 7.26 10.45 -25.78
N GLU A 8 8.57 10.70 -25.74
CA GLU A 8 9.24 11.10 -24.50
C GLU A 8 8.72 12.48 -24.10
N ARG A 9 8.31 12.62 -22.83
CA ARG A 9 7.75 13.87 -22.30
C ARG A 9 8.77 14.57 -21.41
N PRO A 10 8.83 15.92 -21.45
CA PRO A 10 9.69 16.67 -20.55
C PRO A 10 9.28 16.42 -19.08
N ALA A 11 10.27 16.41 -18.18
CA ALA A 11 10.05 16.14 -16.76
C ALA A 11 8.96 17.03 -16.13
N ALA A 12 8.90 18.31 -16.51
CA ALA A 12 7.89 19.24 -16.03
C ALA A 12 6.45 18.82 -16.38
N GLU A 13 6.25 18.26 -17.58
CA GLU A 13 4.94 17.77 -18.01
C GLU A 13 4.56 16.50 -17.25
N ILE A 14 5.53 15.59 -17.05
CA ILE A 14 5.34 14.38 -16.25
C ILE A 14 4.90 14.74 -14.83
N ILE A 15 5.61 15.67 -14.18
CA ILE A 15 5.30 16.15 -12.84
C ILE A 15 3.89 16.72 -12.79
N GLY A 16 3.53 17.61 -13.72
CA GLY A 16 2.20 18.20 -13.78
C GLY A 16 1.09 17.17 -13.98
N ALA A 17 1.30 16.19 -14.85
CA ALA A 17 0.33 15.13 -15.11
C ALA A 17 0.11 14.21 -13.90
N LEU A 18 1.19 13.80 -13.23
CA LEU A 18 1.11 12.96 -12.02
C LEU A 18 0.44 13.69 -10.86
N ALA A 19 0.72 14.98 -10.68
CA ALA A 19 0.08 15.81 -9.66
C ALA A 19 -1.42 15.97 -9.92
N GLN A 20 -1.82 16.27 -11.16
CA GLN A 20 -3.24 16.39 -11.54
C GLN A 20 -4.01 15.08 -11.39
N ALA A 21 -3.34 13.93 -11.57
CA ALA A 21 -3.93 12.62 -11.38
C ALA A 21 -3.98 12.18 -9.89
N GLY A 22 -3.42 12.97 -8.97
CA GLY A 22 -3.31 12.62 -7.55
C GLY A 22 -2.33 11.48 -7.27
N ILE A 23 -1.43 11.15 -8.21
CA ILE A 23 -0.48 10.04 -8.07
C ILE A 23 0.73 10.47 -7.24
N ALA A 24 1.28 11.66 -7.50
CA ALA A 24 2.40 12.20 -6.74
C ALA A 24 2.58 13.71 -6.97
N ALA A 25 3.04 14.41 -5.93
CA ALA A 25 3.50 15.79 -6.00
C ALA A 25 5.03 15.80 -5.99
N LEU A 26 5.64 15.90 -7.17
CA LEU A 26 7.09 15.80 -7.36
C LEU A 26 7.73 17.16 -7.63
N LYS A 27 9.01 17.28 -7.30
CA LYS A 27 9.90 18.36 -7.74
C LYS A 27 10.75 17.90 -8.94
N PRO A 28 11.28 18.83 -9.76
CA PRO A 28 12.20 18.48 -10.84
C PRO A 28 13.42 17.69 -10.38
N GLU A 29 13.95 17.98 -9.19
CA GLU A 29 15.11 17.28 -8.63
C GLU A 29 14.86 15.78 -8.40
N ASP A 30 13.62 15.42 -8.01
CA ASP A 30 13.24 14.03 -7.71
C ASP A 30 13.35 13.13 -8.94
N LEU A 31 13.13 13.70 -10.14
CA LEU A 31 13.26 12.97 -11.40
C LEU A 31 14.68 13.03 -11.98
N ALA A 32 15.53 13.96 -11.54
CA ALA A 32 16.91 14.04 -12.01
C ALA A 32 17.76 12.89 -11.46
N ASN A 33 17.50 12.47 -10.22
CA ASN A 33 18.14 11.33 -9.57
C ASN A 33 17.12 10.50 -8.79
N PRO A 34 16.31 9.67 -9.49
CA PRO A 34 15.24 8.92 -8.84
C PRO A 34 15.81 7.89 -7.86
N SER A 35 15.31 7.87 -6.62
CA SER A 35 15.65 6.83 -5.65
C SER A 35 14.76 5.59 -5.85
N ALA A 36 15.22 4.43 -5.39
CA ALA A 36 14.41 3.20 -5.42
C ALA A 36 13.10 3.37 -4.63
N ASP A 37 13.16 4.05 -3.49
CA ASP A 37 12.00 4.33 -2.64
C ASP A 37 10.96 5.22 -3.35
N LEU A 38 11.43 6.27 -4.02
CA LEU A 38 10.58 7.15 -4.82
C LEU A 38 9.89 6.38 -5.94
N VAL A 39 10.64 5.58 -6.70
CA VAL A 39 10.10 4.81 -7.82
C VAL A 39 9.09 3.75 -7.35
N CYS A 40 9.38 3.05 -6.24
CA CYS A 40 8.45 2.12 -5.62
C CYS A 40 7.15 2.81 -5.21
N THR A 41 7.23 3.99 -4.61
CA THR A 41 6.07 4.79 -4.19
C THR A 41 5.25 5.23 -5.41
N LEU A 42 5.91 5.76 -6.44
CA LEU A 42 5.26 6.19 -7.68
C LEU A 42 4.50 5.07 -8.36
N TYR A 43 5.11 3.89 -8.48
CA TYR A 43 4.47 2.75 -9.14
C TYR A 43 3.35 2.14 -8.29
N SER A 44 3.47 2.16 -6.96
CA SER A 44 2.38 1.76 -6.07
C SER A 44 1.17 2.69 -6.22
N ASN A 45 1.40 4.00 -6.18
CA ASN A 45 0.34 4.99 -6.36
C ASN A 45 -0.30 4.93 -7.75
N PHE A 46 0.50 4.65 -8.78
CA PHE A 46 -0.01 4.44 -10.13
C PHE A 46 -0.90 3.19 -10.23
N LEU A 47 -0.51 2.08 -9.57
CA LEU A 47 -1.34 0.88 -9.52
C LEU A 47 -2.67 1.15 -8.79
N ALA A 48 -2.64 1.83 -7.65
CA ALA A 48 -3.85 2.23 -6.93
C ALA A 48 -4.74 3.17 -7.77
N PHE A 49 -4.14 4.07 -8.55
CA PHE A 49 -4.88 4.88 -9.52
C PHE A 49 -5.51 4.03 -10.62
N ALA A 50 -4.76 3.08 -11.19
CA ALA A 50 -5.19 2.25 -12.30
C ALA A 50 -6.31 1.27 -11.91
N ASP A 51 -6.17 0.63 -10.76
CA ASP A 51 -7.07 -0.38 -10.21
C ASP A 51 -7.29 -0.17 -8.70
N PRO A 52 -8.24 0.70 -8.31
CA PRO A 52 -8.52 1.01 -6.91
C PRO A 52 -9.00 -0.17 -6.06
N LEU A 53 -9.50 -1.25 -6.69
CA LEU A 53 -10.05 -2.43 -6.00
C LEU A 53 -9.06 -3.59 -5.93
N GLY A 54 -7.92 -3.51 -6.64
CA GLY A 54 -6.95 -4.60 -6.72
C GLY A 54 -6.30 -4.97 -5.37
N GLU A 55 -6.12 -3.99 -4.47
CA GLU A 55 -5.40 -4.20 -3.21
C GLU A 55 -6.07 -5.22 -2.25
N GLU A 56 -7.40 -5.28 -2.21
CA GLU A 56 -8.12 -6.16 -1.29
C GLU A 56 -7.91 -7.65 -1.61
N SER A 57 -7.79 -7.98 -2.90
CA SER A 57 -7.58 -9.36 -3.37
C SER A 57 -6.18 -9.89 -3.04
N ASP A 58 -5.17 -9.02 -3.08
CA ASP A 58 -3.78 -9.40 -2.87
C ASP A 58 -3.42 -9.62 -1.40
N ILE A 59 -4.10 -8.91 -0.49
CA ILE A 59 -3.90 -9.06 0.95
C ILE A 59 -4.25 -10.49 1.39
N GLN A 60 -5.36 -11.05 0.90
CA GLN A 60 -5.79 -12.40 1.26
C GLN A 60 -4.84 -13.50 0.76
N ILE A 61 -4.28 -13.35 -0.45
CA ILE A 61 -3.33 -14.32 -1.01
C ILE A 61 -1.97 -14.25 -0.30
N ALA A 62 -1.53 -13.04 0.06
CA ALA A 62 -0.23 -12.83 0.71
C ALA A 62 -0.16 -13.46 2.11
N PHE A 63 -1.23 -13.41 2.91
CA PHE A 63 -1.22 -13.97 4.26
C PHE A 63 -1.03 -15.49 4.27
N GLY A 64 -1.71 -16.23 3.39
CA GLY A 64 -1.56 -17.70 3.32
C GLY A 64 -0.17 -18.15 2.84
N ALA A 65 0.52 -17.36 2.03
CA ALA A 65 1.87 -17.68 1.54
C ALA A 65 2.97 -17.41 2.59
N LEU A 66 2.75 -16.48 3.52
CA LEU A 66 3.70 -16.16 4.60
C LEU A 66 3.79 -17.27 5.65
N GLU A 67 2.70 -18.02 5.88
CA GLU A 67 2.63 -19.15 6.82
C GLU A 67 3.53 -20.34 6.40
N LEU A 68 3.94 -20.39 5.13
CA LEU A 68 4.79 -21.45 4.56
C LEU A 68 6.29 -21.16 4.64
N LEU A 69 6.70 -19.95 5.07
CA LEU A 69 8.10 -19.55 5.16
C LEU A 69 8.64 -19.85 6.56
N ASP A 70 9.82 -20.48 6.64
CA ASP A 70 10.47 -20.79 7.93
C ASP A 70 10.87 -19.53 8.72
N ASN A 71 11.02 -18.37 8.06
CA ASN A 71 11.38 -17.08 8.65
C ASN A 71 10.71 -15.90 7.92
N PRO A 72 9.39 -15.70 8.05
CA PRO A 72 8.64 -14.74 7.24
C PRO A 72 9.12 -13.29 7.44
N ASP A 73 9.51 -12.92 8.68
CA ASP A 73 9.97 -11.57 9.03
C ASP A 73 11.22 -11.11 8.27
N HIS A 74 12.11 -12.04 7.92
CA HIS A 74 13.34 -11.74 7.17
C HIS A 74 13.11 -11.58 5.66
N HIS A 75 11.92 -11.94 5.17
CA HIS A 75 11.58 -11.94 3.75
C HIS A 75 10.50 -10.91 3.37
N VAL A 76 9.91 -10.21 4.34
CA VAL A 76 8.81 -9.27 4.12
C VAL A 76 9.14 -8.22 3.05
N ASP A 77 10.32 -7.60 3.14
CA ASP A 77 10.72 -6.56 2.18
C ASP A 77 10.92 -7.10 0.77
N ALA A 78 11.60 -8.25 0.65
CA ALA A 78 11.80 -8.91 -0.63
C ALA A 78 10.45 -9.29 -1.27
N ILE A 79 9.54 -9.88 -0.49
CA ILE A 79 8.19 -10.26 -0.94
C ILE A 79 7.43 -9.02 -1.42
N ARG A 80 7.47 -7.93 -0.65
CA ARG A 80 6.83 -6.66 -1.03
C ARG A 80 7.37 -6.14 -2.36
N THR A 81 8.69 -6.08 -2.52
CA THR A 81 9.32 -5.62 -3.77
C THR A 81 8.98 -6.53 -4.95
N PHE A 82 8.99 -7.85 -4.78
CA PHE A 82 8.65 -8.80 -5.85
C PHE A 82 7.17 -8.74 -6.24
N ASN A 83 6.27 -8.56 -5.27
CA ASN A 83 4.85 -8.38 -5.54
C ASN A 83 4.61 -7.08 -6.31
N LEU A 84 5.22 -5.98 -5.89
CA LEU A 84 5.17 -4.73 -6.64
C LEU A 84 5.70 -4.91 -8.06
N TYR A 85 6.89 -5.52 -8.22
CA TYR A 85 7.49 -5.83 -9.52
C TYR A 85 6.53 -6.60 -10.43
N ARG A 86 5.92 -7.68 -9.94
CA ARG A 86 4.99 -8.51 -10.71
C ARG A 86 3.79 -7.68 -11.19
N LYS A 87 3.18 -6.91 -10.29
CA LYS A 87 1.99 -6.10 -10.60
C LYS A 87 2.31 -5.00 -11.60
N ILE A 88 3.32 -4.19 -11.34
CA ILE A 88 3.68 -3.08 -12.23
C ILE A 88 4.15 -3.59 -13.59
N LYS A 89 4.86 -4.73 -13.65
CA LYS A 89 5.25 -5.35 -14.91
C LYS A 89 4.03 -5.76 -15.74
N GLY A 90 3.03 -6.38 -15.10
CA GLY A 90 1.77 -6.74 -15.76
C GLY A 90 1.01 -5.51 -16.27
N MET A 91 0.89 -4.49 -15.44
CA MET A 91 0.23 -3.23 -15.80
C MET A 91 0.96 -2.49 -16.92
N LEU A 92 2.29 -2.39 -16.84
CA LEU A 92 3.11 -1.77 -17.89
C LEU A 92 2.99 -2.52 -19.22
N ALA A 93 2.97 -3.86 -19.19
CA ALA A 93 2.75 -4.66 -20.38
C ALA A 93 1.37 -4.42 -21.01
N SER A 94 0.31 -4.25 -20.20
CA SER A 94 -1.05 -3.96 -20.70
C SER A 94 -1.15 -2.61 -21.40
N ILE A 95 -0.35 -1.62 -20.97
CA ILE A 95 -0.22 -0.30 -21.63
C ILE A 95 0.92 -0.24 -22.65
N ARG A 96 1.40 -1.40 -23.12
CA ARG A 96 2.41 -1.58 -24.20
C ARG A 96 3.84 -1.18 -23.84
N PHE A 97 4.20 -1.20 -22.56
CA PHE A 97 5.58 -1.14 -22.09
C PHE A 97 6.07 -2.54 -21.69
N GLY A 98 6.67 -3.27 -22.64
CA GLY A 98 7.04 -4.68 -22.45
C GLY A 98 8.40 -4.95 -21.80
N SER A 99 9.27 -3.94 -21.68
CA SER A 99 10.69 -4.15 -21.29
C SER A 99 10.99 -4.02 -19.80
N PHE A 100 9.97 -3.91 -18.93
CA PHE A 100 10.16 -3.63 -17.50
C PHE A 100 10.86 -4.78 -16.75
N ASN A 101 11.89 -4.45 -16.00
CA ASN A 101 12.72 -5.41 -15.27
C ASN A 101 12.97 -4.97 -13.82
N LEU A 102 13.49 -5.86 -12.98
CA LEU A 102 13.64 -5.59 -11.55
C LEU A 102 14.62 -4.44 -11.25
N ARG A 103 15.65 -4.23 -12.10
CA ARG A 103 16.60 -3.12 -11.95
C ARG A 103 15.90 -1.77 -11.96
N ASP A 104 14.79 -1.66 -12.70
CA ASP A 104 14.00 -0.44 -12.81
C ASP A 104 13.35 -0.03 -11.49
N LEU A 105 13.22 -0.96 -10.54
CA LEU A 105 12.78 -0.71 -9.16
C LEU A 105 13.95 -0.52 -8.20
N ILE A 106 14.90 -1.45 -8.19
CA ILE A 106 15.94 -1.50 -7.15
C ILE A 106 17.10 -0.54 -7.39
N LYS A 107 17.36 -0.20 -8.66
CA LYS A 107 18.45 0.68 -9.08
C LYS A 107 18.00 1.48 -10.31
N PRO A 108 17.03 2.39 -10.14
CA PRO A 108 16.44 3.13 -11.23
C PRO A 108 17.49 3.98 -11.94
N ASP A 109 17.39 4.01 -13.28
CA ASP A 109 18.14 4.92 -14.14
C ASP A 109 17.25 6.10 -14.52
N THR A 110 17.79 7.32 -14.51
CA THR A 110 17.05 8.55 -14.80
C THR A 110 16.34 8.50 -16.14
N LYS A 111 17.06 8.20 -17.22
CA LYS A 111 16.50 8.17 -18.58
C LYS A 111 15.40 7.13 -18.69
N ARG A 112 15.65 5.93 -18.17
CA ARG A 112 14.71 4.81 -18.22
C ARG A 112 13.46 5.07 -17.37
N THR A 113 13.61 5.69 -16.21
CA THR A 113 12.49 6.11 -15.36
C THR A 113 11.59 7.10 -16.09
N LEU A 114 12.17 8.10 -16.76
CA LEU A 114 11.42 9.07 -17.56
C LEU A 114 10.67 8.43 -18.74
N GLN A 115 11.24 7.39 -19.37
CA GLN A 115 10.55 6.64 -20.43
C GLN A 115 9.33 5.87 -19.90
N ILE A 116 9.48 5.22 -18.74
CA ILE A 116 8.37 4.52 -18.07
C ILE A 116 7.28 5.52 -17.68
N LEU A 117 7.67 6.64 -17.04
CA LEU A 117 6.74 7.68 -16.64
C LEU A 117 6.04 8.34 -17.83
N SER A 118 6.74 8.55 -18.95
CA SER A 118 6.13 9.06 -20.19
C SER A 118 5.04 8.12 -20.70
N THR A 119 5.25 6.80 -20.59
CA THR A 119 4.27 5.78 -20.96
C THR A 119 3.06 5.80 -20.01
N ILE A 120 3.31 5.90 -18.70
CA ILE A 120 2.26 6.04 -17.68
C ILE A 120 1.42 7.31 -17.92
N VAL A 121 2.06 8.45 -18.17
CA VAL A 121 1.38 9.71 -18.46
C VAL A 121 0.55 9.62 -19.74
N ASN A 122 1.07 8.95 -20.77
CA ASN A 122 0.30 8.70 -21.98
C ASN A 122 -0.97 7.88 -21.69
N PHE A 123 -0.88 6.85 -20.84
CA PHE A 123 -2.04 6.09 -20.40
C PHE A 123 -3.03 6.95 -19.60
N ILE A 124 -2.55 7.81 -18.68
CA ILE A 124 -3.41 8.71 -17.90
C ILE A 124 -4.24 9.62 -18.82
N TYR A 125 -3.61 10.21 -19.83
CA TYR A 125 -4.31 11.04 -20.81
C TYR A 125 -5.30 10.23 -21.65
N TYR A 126 -4.90 9.06 -22.15
CA TYR A 126 -5.80 8.18 -22.89
C TYR A 126 -7.03 7.79 -22.06
N ARG A 127 -6.83 7.41 -20.80
CA ARG A 127 -7.90 7.03 -19.87
C ARG A 127 -8.85 8.20 -19.62
N ARG A 128 -8.32 9.41 -19.38
CA ARG A 128 -9.11 10.63 -19.19
C ARG A 128 -9.96 10.94 -20.41
N GLU A 129 -9.37 10.91 -21.60
CA GLU A 129 -10.08 11.19 -22.84
C GLU A 129 -11.13 10.12 -23.14
N SER A 130 -10.80 8.85 -22.91
CA SER A 130 -11.76 7.75 -23.05
C SER A 130 -12.96 7.90 -22.11
N TYR A 131 -12.74 8.31 -20.85
CA TYR A 131 -13.85 8.62 -19.94
C TYR A 131 -14.68 9.81 -20.41
N ARG A 132 -14.04 10.87 -20.93
CA ARG A 132 -14.75 12.04 -21.46
C ARG A 132 -15.68 11.63 -22.61
N MET A 133 -15.17 10.87 -23.56
CA MET A 133 -15.93 10.37 -24.71
C MET A 133 -17.05 9.40 -24.28
N ASN A 134 -16.78 8.50 -23.34
CA ASN A 134 -17.78 7.58 -22.81
C ASN A 134 -18.90 8.30 -22.05
N ARG A 135 -18.57 9.36 -21.29
CA ARG A 135 -19.57 10.19 -20.61
C ARG A 135 -20.49 10.89 -21.60
N GLU A 136 -19.93 11.41 -22.69
CA GLU A 136 -20.69 12.04 -23.77
C GLU A 136 -21.60 11.02 -24.47
N LYS A 137 -21.07 9.83 -24.75
CA LYS A 137 -21.81 8.76 -25.44
C LYS A 137 -22.90 8.10 -24.58
N TYR A 138 -22.68 8.03 -23.26
CA TYR A 138 -23.57 7.34 -22.33
C TYR A 138 -23.91 8.22 -21.11
N PRO A 139 -24.67 9.31 -21.29
CA PRO A 139 -24.95 10.27 -20.23
C PRO A 139 -25.73 9.66 -19.05
N ALA A 140 -26.53 8.61 -19.30
CA ALA A 140 -27.28 7.86 -18.28
C ALA A 140 -26.38 7.31 -17.15
N PHE A 141 -25.16 6.85 -17.45
CA PHE A 141 -24.22 6.40 -16.42
C PHE A 141 -23.73 7.55 -15.54
N GLY A 142 -23.63 8.75 -16.09
CA GLY A 142 -23.28 9.95 -15.32
C GLY A 142 -24.36 10.30 -14.30
N PHE A 143 -25.64 10.21 -14.69
CA PHE A 143 -26.76 10.45 -13.79
C PHE A 143 -26.88 9.39 -12.69
N ALA A 144 -26.73 8.10 -13.03
CA ALA A 144 -26.72 7.02 -12.04
C ALA A 144 -25.63 7.25 -10.98
N ARG A 145 -24.41 7.61 -11.41
CA ARG A 145 -23.31 7.94 -10.50
C ARG A 145 -23.65 9.13 -9.58
N GLN A 146 -24.29 10.19 -10.09
CA GLN A 146 -24.70 11.34 -9.27
C GLN A 146 -25.77 10.98 -8.24
N MET A 147 -26.67 10.05 -8.57
CA MET A 147 -27.69 9.58 -7.63
C MET A 147 -27.10 8.68 -6.54
N GLU A 148 -26.04 7.92 -6.86
CA GLU A 148 -25.33 7.06 -5.92
C GLU A 148 -24.29 7.81 -5.07
N GLU A 149 -23.77 8.95 -5.55
CA GLU A 149 -22.76 9.77 -4.87
C GLU A 149 -23.10 10.13 -3.41
N PRO A 150 -24.33 10.58 -3.05
CA PRO A 150 -24.67 10.83 -1.65
C PRO A 150 -24.65 9.57 -0.79
N ALA A 151 -25.03 8.40 -1.33
CA ALA A 151 -24.99 7.15 -0.61
C ALA A 151 -23.54 6.69 -0.38
N VAL A 152 -22.67 6.85 -1.38
CA VAL A 152 -21.23 6.58 -1.26
C VAL A 152 -20.59 7.48 -0.19
N GLN A 153 -20.90 8.78 -0.18
CA GLN A 153 -20.37 9.70 0.84
C GLN A 153 -20.83 9.35 2.26
N GLN A 154 -22.07 8.90 2.42
CA GLN A 154 -22.57 8.43 3.72
C GLN A 154 -21.82 7.19 4.19
N LEU A 155 -21.62 6.22 3.29
CA LEU A 155 -20.86 5.00 3.59
C LEU A 155 -19.39 5.30 3.91
N ASP A 156 -18.74 6.20 3.18
CA ASP A 156 -17.37 6.62 3.47
C ASP A 156 -17.24 7.30 4.85
N ALA A 157 -18.21 8.12 5.22
CA ALA A 157 -18.26 8.74 6.54
C ALA A 157 -18.44 7.68 7.65
N GLU A 158 -19.33 6.72 7.44
CA GLU A 158 -19.55 5.61 8.37
C GLU A 158 -18.32 4.71 8.51
N VAL A 159 -17.67 4.36 7.40
CA VAL A 159 -16.41 3.60 7.39
C VAL A 159 -15.33 4.34 8.16
N LYS A 160 -15.23 5.67 8.01
CA LYS A 160 -14.27 6.49 8.74
C LYS A 160 -14.53 6.47 10.25
N ASP A 161 -15.79 6.60 10.65
CA ASP A 161 -16.19 6.57 12.07
C ASP A 161 -15.94 5.20 12.72
N LEU A 162 -16.31 4.12 12.00
CA LEU A 162 -16.02 2.75 12.42
C LEU A 162 -14.52 2.50 12.59
N ARG A 163 -13.68 2.98 11.66
CA ARG A 163 -12.22 2.90 11.78
C ARG A 163 -11.71 3.64 13.01
N GLN A 164 -12.26 4.81 13.33
CA GLN A 164 -11.88 5.57 14.53
C GLN A 164 -12.28 4.83 15.82
N THR A 165 -13.46 4.22 15.82
CA THR A 165 -13.97 3.40 16.92
C THR A 165 -13.08 2.19 17.16
N ILE A 166 -12.68 1.46 16.10
CA ILE A 166 -11.73 0.35 16.18
C ILE A 166 -10.39 0.81 16.78
N GLN A 167 -9.85 1.94 16.35
CA GLN A 167 -8.60 2.48 16.91
C GLN A 167 -8.72 2.79 18.41
N ASN A 168 -9.86 3.33 18.85
CA ASN A 168 -10.10 3.64 20.26
C ASN A 168 -10.20 2.36 21.10
N TYR A 169 -10.94 1.36 20.64
CA TYR A 169 -11.01 0.06 21.31
C TYR A 169 -9.66 -0.64 21.37
N ASN A 170 -8.85 -0.57 20.31
CA ASN A 170 -7.50 -1.13 20.33
C ASN A 170 -6.61 -0.45 21.38
N LYS A 171 -6.69 0.88 21.55
CA LYS A 171 -5.98 1.60 22.62
C LYS A 171 -6.44 1.16 24.01
N GLN A 172 -7.75 1.01 24.20
CA GLN A 172 -8.32 0.52 25.46
C GLN A 172 -7.89 -0.93 25.77
N GLN A 173 -7.90 -1.82 24.78
CA GLN A 173 -7.40 -3.18 24.97
C GLN A 173 -5.92 -3.20 25.39
N MET A 174 -5.09 -2.36 24.77
CA MET A 174 -3.66 -2.28 25.11
C MET A 174 -3.42 -1.76 26.53
N SER A 175 -4.17 -0.75 26.98
CA SER A 175 -4.06 -0.25 28.36
C SER A 175 -4.50 -1.31 29.37
N LEU A 176 -5.62 -1.99 29.13
CA LEU A 176 -6.11 -3.08 29.97
C LEU A 176 -5.12 -4.25 30.05
N LYS A 177 -4.52 -4.65 28.93
CA LYS A 177 -3.45 -5.67 28.92
C LYS A 177 -2.25 -5.26 29.76
N THR A 178 -1.86 -3.98 29.69
CA THR A 178 -0.74 -3.44 30.49
C THR A 178 -1.07 -3.47 31.98
N MET A 179 -2.28 -3.06 32.37
CA MET A 179 -2.75 -3.12 33.75
C MET A 179 -2.84 -4.57 34.27
N ALA A 180 -3.37 -5.49 33.46
CA ALA A 180 -3.45 -6.91 33.82
C ALA A 180 -2.06 -7.52 34.07
N LYS A 181 -1.07 -7.17 33.23
CA LYS A 181 0.33 -7.58 33.44
C LYS A 181 0.90 -7.04 34.75
N ALA A 182 0.72 -5.75 35.01
CA ALA A 182 1.20 -5.11 36.25
C ALA A 182 0.55 -5.70 37.51
N LEU A 183 -0.75 -6.04 37.45
CA LEU A 183 -1.44 -6.72 38.54
C LEU A 183 -0.91 -8.13 38.76
N LYS A 184 -0.66 -8.89 37.67
CA LYS A 184 -0.04 -10.23 37.76
C LYS A 184 1.33 -10.17 38.42
N GLU A 185 2.19 -9.23 38.00
CA GLU A 185 3.51 -9.03 38.60
C GLU A 185 3.42 -8.70 40.11
N LYS A 186 2.47 -7.86 40.52
CA LYS A 186 2.21 -7.57 41.94
C LYS A 186 1.72 -8.81 42.70
N THR A 187 0.81 -9.59 42.13
CA THR A 187 0.31 -10.83 42.73
C THR A 187 1.45 -11.85 42.90
N ASP A 188 2.29 -12.03 41.88
CA ASP A 188 3.43 -12.93 41.93
C ASP A 188 4.45 -12.48 43.00
N ALA A 189 4.70 -11.17 43.11
CA ALA A 189 5.57 -10.60 44.13
C ALA A 189 5.02 -10.74 45.57
N ILE A 190 3.70 -10.65 45.76
CA ILE A 190 3.06 -10.90 47.05
C ILE A 190 3.10 -12.40 47.39
N ASN A 191 2.75 -13.27 46.45
CA ASN A 191 2.82 -14.73 46.65
C ASN A 191 4.24 -15.17 47.00
N GLY A 192 5.26 -14.63 46.34
CA GLY A 192 6.66 -14.90 46.69
C GLY A 192 7.06 -14.49 48.11
N LYS A 193 6.35 -13.53 48.73
CA LYS A 193 6.58 -13.11 50.12
C LYS A 193 5.77 -13.92 51.15
N VAL A 194 4.66 -14.52 50.74
CA VAL A 194 3.74 -15.26 51.63
C VAL A 194 4.08 -16.75 51.71
N VAL A 195 4.89 -17.30 50.79
CA VAL A 195 5.45 -18.64 50.94
C VAL A 195 6.49 -18.63 52.08
N PHE A 196 6.02 -18.87 53.30
CA PHE A 196 6.87 -19.18 54.44
C PHE A 196 7.53 -20.55 54.21
N PRO A 197 8.85 -20.69 54.44
CA PRO A 197 9.44 -22.02 54.54
C PRO A 197 8.82 -22.68 55.78
N PHE A 198 8.05 -23.75 55.58
CA PHE A 198 7.64 -24.61 56.68
C PHE A 198 8.92 -25.13 57.36
N PRO A 199 9.18 -24.81 58.65
CA PRO A 199 10.29 -25.44 59.34
C PRO A 199 9.96 -26.93 59.45
N ALA A 200 10.84 -27.77 58.92
CA ALA A 200 10.79 -29.21 59.16
C ALA A 200 10.82 -29.42 60.67
N PHE A 201 9.71 -29.88 61.24
CA PHE A 201 9.69 -30.35 62.62
C PHE A 201 10.63 -31.54 62.71
N GLN A 202 11.85 -31.31 63.22
CA GLN A 202 12.68 -32.39 63.74
C GLN A 202 11.99 -32.89 65.02
N ILE A 203 11.28 -34.01 64.88
CA ILE A 203 10.87 -34.83 66.01
C ILE A 203 12.18 -35.44 66.55
N TYR A 204 12.62 -35.00 67.72
CA TYR A 204 13.64 -35.69 68.51
C TYR A 204 12.95 -36.49 69.61
N ASP A 205 13.40 -37.73 69.74
CA ASP A 205 12.95 -38.81 70.63
C ASP A 205 12.79 -38.43 72.11
#